data_AF-A0A1J5M2G4-F1
#
_entry.id   AF-A0A1J5M2G4-F1
#
_cell.length_a   1.000
_cell.length_b   1.000
_cell.length_c   1.000
_cell.angle_alpha   90.00
_cell.angle_beta   90.00
_cell.angle_gamma   90.00
#
_symmetry.space_group_name_H-M   'P 1'
#
loop_
_entity.id
_entity.type
_entity.pdbx_description
1 polymer ?
#
loop_
_entity_poly.entity_id
_entity_poly.type
_entity_poly.pdbx_seq_one_letter_code
_entity_poly.pdbx_strand_id
1 'polypeptide(L)'
;MKKQVLIPVVLTGLLIGFLSASQLWPRPSRAEGMARLFVEFCLPHHHGEDMRPKAMAEFVAESSDLAETRWIDNETASYLSLKASECSIDTVHPFALSHEDAEELLNLVETIVADEFPELPYDPKATMGPNSISKGWMQGSSFSPDRWGVFFTATPDWGESSGSSLFLASPRHKADLGDN
;
A
#
# COMPACT_ATOMS: atom_id res chain seq x y z
N MET A 1 -16.04 47.55 -27.30
CA MET A 1 -15.67 46.16 -27.65
C MET A 1 -14.24 45.91 -27.20
N LYS A 2 -14.00 45.07 -26.16
CA LYS A 2 -12.63 44.64 -25.74
C LYS A 2 -12.62 43.49 -24.72
N LYS A 3 -13.72 43.24 -23.99
CA LYS A 3 -13.83 42.14 -23.02
C LYS A 3 -14.12 40.75 -23.62
N GLN A 4 -14.68 40.68 -24.84
CA GLN A 4 -15.08 39.40 -25.46
C GLN A 4 -13.91 38.58 -26.06
N VAL A 5 -12.74 39.19 -26.29
CA VAL A 5 -11.57 38.51 -26.87
C VAL A 5 -10.59 38.03 -25.80
N LEU A 6 -10.61 38.63 -24.61
CA LEU A 6 -9.73 38.24 -23.49
C LEU A 6 -10.13 36.90 -22.84
N ILE A 7 -11.43 36.63 -22.75
CA ILE A 7 -11.96 35.41 -22.14
C ILE A 7 -11.47 34.12 -22.85
N PRO A 8 -11.56 33.98 -24.19
CA PRO A 8 -11.10 32.77 -24.85
C PRO A 8 -9.58 32.57 -24.74
N VAL A 9 -8.78 33.64 -24.83
CA VAL A 9 -7.30 33.57 -24.73
C VAL A 9 -6.84 33.10 -23.34
N VAL A 10 -7.51 33.56 -22.28
CA VAL A 10 -7.22 33.10 -20.92
C VAL A 10 -7.61 31.64 -20.73
N LEU A 11 -8.76 31.21 -21.27
CA LEU A 11 -9.21 29.81 -21.19
C LEU A 11 -8.29 28.84 -21.96
N THR A 12 -7.86 29.17 -23.18
CA THR A 12 -6.90 28.32 -23.91
C THR A 12 -5.52 28.32 -23.25
N GLY A 13 -5.05 29.45 -22.75
CA GLY A 13 -3.78 29.52 -22.01
C GLY A 13 -3.80 28.68 -20.73
N LEU A 14 -4.92 28.68 -20.00
CA LEU A 14 -5.10 27.86 -18.81
C LEU A 14 -5.15 26.36 -19.17
N LEU A 15 -5.92 25.97 -20.19
CA LEU A 15 -6.05 24.58 -20.62
C LEU A 15 -4.71 24.00 -21.09
N ILE A 16 -3.95 24.76 -21.89
CA ILE A 16 -2.62 24.32 -22.36
C ILE A 16 -1.64 24.24 -21.18
N GLY A 17 -1.65 25.22 -20.27
CA GLY A 17 -0.80 25.21 -19.08
C GLY A 17 -1.07 24.03 -18.15
N PHE A 18 -2.34 23.68 -17.93
CA PHE A 18 -2.72 22.51 -17.11
C PHE A 18 -2.32 21.18 -17.75
N LEU A 19 -2.52 21.03 -19.07
CA LEU A 19 -2.15 19.81 -19.79
C LEU A 19 -0.63 19.60 -19.84
N SER A 20 0.16 20.67 -19.99
CA SER A 20 1.62 20.58 -19.95
C SER A 20 2.15 20.31 -18.54
N ALA A 21 1.54 20.89 -17.50
CA ALA A 21 1.93 20.62 -16.12
C ALA A 21 1.69 19.16 -15.72
N SER A 22 0.60 18.53 -16.16
CA SER A 22 0.33 17.12 -15.87
C SER A 22 1.24 16.13 -16.59
N GLN A 23 1.90 16.56 -17.68
CA GLN A 23 2.92 15.76 -18.38
C GLN A 23 4.33 15.96 -17.79
N LEU A 24 4.63 17.15 -17.27
CA LEU A 24 5.92 17.47 -16.67
C LEU A 24 6.05 16.96 -15.23
N TRP A 25 4.92 16.85 -14.53
CA TRP A 25 4.84 16.24 -13.20
C TRP A 25 3.72 15.20 -13.19
N PRO A 26 3.94 14.03 -13.81
CA PRO A 26 2.97 12.94 -13.72
C PRO A 26 2.75 12.64 -12.24
N ARG A 27 1.48 12.53 -11.85
CA ARG A 27 1.15 12.02 -10.52
C ARG A 27 1.60 10.56 -10.46
N PRO A 28 2.16 10.12 -9.32
CA PRO A 28 2.53 8.72 -9.17
C PRO A 28 1.32 7.82 -9.41
N SER A 29 1.56 6.63 -9.95
CA SER A 29 0.51 5.61 -10.10
C SER A 29 -0.03 5.20 -8.72
N ARG A 30 -1.21 4.58 -8.67
CA ARG A 30 -1.74 4.06 -7.39
C ARG A 30 -0.80 2.99 -6.81
N ALA A 31 -0.20 2.19 -7.69
CA ALA A 31 0.82 1.21 -7.33
C ALA A 31 2.06 1.87 -6.70
N GLU A 32 2.62 2.91 -7.34
CA GLU A 32 3.75 3.68 -6.79
C GLU A 32 3.41 4.31 -5.43
N GLY A 33 2.20 4.86 -5.29
CA GLY A 33 1.71 5.41 -4.03
C GLY A 33 1.63 4.35 -2.92
N MET A 34 1.13 3.16 -3.20
CA MET A 34 1.08 2.06 -2.22
C MET A 34 2.46 1.50 -1.90
N ALA A 35 3.37 1.41 -2.88
CA ALA A 35 4.75 1.04 -2.66
C ALA A 35 5.48 2.08 -1.77
N ARG A 36 5.22 3.37 -1.98
CA ARG A 36 5.69 4.45 -1.09
C ARG A 36 5.18 4.24 0.34
N LEU A 37 3.89 3.97 0.52
CA LEU A 37 3.34 3.69 1.86
C LEU A 37 4.05 2.50 2.52
N PHE A 38 4.35 1.44 1.76
CA PHE A 38 5.07 0.28 2.28
C PHE A 38 6.48 0.66 2.77
N VAL A 39 7.24 1.38 1.95
CA VAL A 39 8.59 1.84 2.31
C VAL A 39 8.59 2.81 3.47
N GLU A 40 7.65 3.75 3.49
CA GLU A 40 7.64 4.84 4.46
C GLU A 40 6.98 4.50 5.80
N PHE A 41 6.14 3.47 5.85
CA PHE A 41 5.41 3.08 7.05
C PHE A 41 5.67 1.64 7.46
N CYS A 42 5.58 0.68 6.54
CA CYS A 42 5.74 -0.73 6.91
C CYS A 42 7.19 -1.10 7.23
N LEU A 43 8.19 -0.61 6.47
CA LEU A 43 9.60 -0.90 6.78
C LEU A 43 10.03 -0.31 8.14
N PRO A 44 9.83 0.98 8.46
CA PRO A 44 10.22 1.52 9.76
C PRO A 44 9.46 0.86 10.91
N HIS A 45 8.16 0.59 10.72
CA HIS A 45 7.34 -0.14 11.70
C HIS A 45 7.89 -1.55 11.97
N HIS A 46 8.32 -2.25 10.94
CA HIS A 46 8.99 -3.55 11.07
C HIS A 46 10.29 -3.46 11.88
N HIS A 47 11.04 -2.37 11.73
CA HIS A 47 12.23 -2.08 12.53
C HIS A 47 11.95 -1.55 13.95
N GLY A 48 10.68 -1.48 14.36
CA GLY A 48 10.26 -1.12 15.71
C GLY A 48 10.01 0.37 15.92
N GLU A 49 9.98 1.18 14.86
CA GLU A 49 9.59 2.59 14.96
C GLU A 49 8.07 2.73 15.17
N ASP A 50 7.66 3.63 16.06
CA ASP A 50 6.25 3.96 16.23
C ASP A 50 5.77 4.89 15.12
N MET A 51 5.12 4.32 14.10
CA MET A 51 4.65 5.05 12.93
C MET A 51 3.29 5.73 13.11
N ARG A 52 2.61 5.53 14.25
CA ARG A 52 1.27 6.11 14.50
C ARG A 52 1.27 7.64 14.52
N PRO A 53 2.25 8.35 15.11
CA PRO A 53 2.29 9.81 15.06
C PRO A 53 2.41 10.36 13.63
N LYS A 54 3.18 9.70 12.77
CA LYS A 54 3.28 10.06 11.35
C LYS A 54 1.94 9.83 10.64
N ALA A 55 1.33 8.66 10.85
CA ALA A 55 0.03 8.33 10.25
C ALA A 55 -1.08 9.31 10.69
N MET A 56 -1.08 9.73 11.95
CA MET A 56 -1.98 10.76 12.48
C MET A 56 -1.82 12.13 11.82
N ALA A 57 -0.60 12.48 11.40
CA ALA A 57 -0.33 13.76 10.78
C ALA A 57 -0.70 13.77 9.28
N GLU A 58 -0.61 12.62 8.62
CA GLU A 58 -0.73 12.50 7.17
C GLU A 58 -2.09 11.95 6.70
N PHE A 59 -2.77 11.16 7.53
CA PHE A 59 -3.97 10.40 7.14
C PHE A 59 -5.18 10.65 8.03
N VAL A 60 -6.34 10.21 7.54
CA VAL A 60 -7.59 10.27 8.29
C VAL A 60 -7.81 8.95 9.03
N ALA A 61 -8.01 9.02 10.34
CA ALA A 61 -8.38 7.85 11.14
C ALA A 61 -9.81 7.39 10.81
N GLU A 62 -9.98 6.09 10.55
CA GLU A 62 -11.32 5.48 10.39
C GLU A 62 -12.10 5.46 11.72
N SER A 63 -11.40 5.39 12.85
CA SER A 63 -12.01 5.31 14.18
C SER A 63 -11.26 6.18 15.19
N SER A 64 -11.89 6.41 16.35
CA SER A 64 -11.24 7.07 17.49
C SER A 64 -10.35 6.15 18.32
N ASP A 65 -10.42 4.83 18.13
CA ASP A 65 -9.60 3.84 18.84
C ASP A 65 -8.29 3.60 18.08
N LEU A 66 -7.25 4.34 18.47
CA LEU A 66 -5.96 4.36 17.76
C LEU A 66 -5.22 3.01 17.75
N ALA A 67 -5.59 2.04 18.62
CA ALA A 67 -4.96 0.73 18.66
C ALA A 67 -5.40 -0.18 17.50
N GLU A 68 -6.67 -0.05 17.07
CA GLU A 68 -7.27 -0.82 15.97
C GLU A 68 -7.57 0.07 14.75
N THR A 69 -7.14 1.33 14.78
CA THR A 69 -7.44 2.30 13.73
C THR A 69 -6.73 1.96 12.44
N ARG A 70 -7.52 1.93 11.37
CA ARG A 70 -7.01 2.03 10.00
C ARG A 70 -6.95 3.49 9.59
N TRP A 71 -5.88 3.84 8.89
CA TRP A 71 -5.60 5.17 8.39
C TRP A 71 -5.91 5.22 6.90
N ILE A 72 -6.74 6.18 6.49
CA ILE A 72 -7.17 6.33 5.10
C ILE A 72 -6.20 7.25 4.39
N ASP A 73 -5.48 6.70 3.40
CA ASP A 73 -4.77 7.50 2.41
C ASP A 73 -5.70 7.84 1.24
N ASN A 74 -6.02 9.12 1.10
CA ASN A 74 -6.91 9.61 0.05
C ASN A 74 -6.24 9.62 -1.34
N GLU A 75 -4.90 9.61 -1.42
CA GLU A 75 -4.20 9.61 -2.70
C GLU A 75 -4.33 8.25 -3.39
N THR A 76 -4.10 7.17 -2.65
CA THR A 76 -4.19 5.80 -3.18
C THR A 76 -5.55 5.15 -2.97
N ALA A 77 -6.43 5.77 -2.17
CA ALA A 77 -7.67 5.17 -1.67
C ALA A 77 -7.43 3.82 -0.97
N SER A 78 -6.40 3.78 -0.12
CA SER A 78 -6.00 2.60 0.65
C SER A 78 -6.14 2.82 2.15
N TYR A 79 -6.15 1.71 2.89
CA TYR A 79 -6.16 1.67 4.34
C TYR A 79 -4.80 1.19 4.83
N LEU A 80 -4.12 1.98 5.65
CA LEU A 80 -2.92 1.59 6.38
C LEU A 80 -3.31 1.08 7.77
N SER A 81 -2.87 -0.12 8.16
CA SER A 81 -3.00 -0.67 9.50
C SER A 81 -1.61 -0.89 10.11
N LEU A 82 -1.44 -0.47 11.36
CA LEU A 82 -0.18 -0.59 12.12
C LEU A 82 -0.45 -1.38 13.42
N LYS A 83 -0.40 -2.71 13.34
CA LYS A 83 -0.56 -3.61 14.49
C LYS A 83 0.80 -3.96 15.09
N ALA A 84 0.82 -4.47 16.32
CA ALA A 84 2.06 -4.74 17.06
C ALA A 84 3.11 -5.58 16.29
N SER A 85 2.68 -6.56 15.49
CA SER A 85 3.58 -7.43 14.72
C SER A 85 3.31 -7.42 13.21
N GLU A 86 2.56 -6.45 12.70
CA GLU A 86 2.12 -6.42 11.31
C GLU A 86 1.83 -4.98 10.86
N CYS A 87 2.31 -4.63 9.67
CA CYS A 87 1.82 -3.49 8.91
C CYS A 87 1.09 -4.00 7.66
N SER A 88 -0.11 -3.46 7.39
CA SER A 88 -0.87 -3.79 6.18
C SER A 88 -1.33 -2.54 5.44
N ILE A 89 -1.39 -2.64 4.12
CA ILE A 89 -1.94 -1.64 3.21
C ILE A 89 -2.98 -2.34 2.34
N ASP A 90 -4.24 -1.98 2.53
CA ASP A 90 -5.38 -2.69 1.97
C ASP A 90 -6.20 -1.78 1.06
N THR A 91 -6.75 -2.34 -0.02
CA THR A 91 -7.80 -1.69 -0.82
C THR A 91 -9.04 -2.57 -0.86
N VAL A 92 -10.22 -1.97 -0.93
CA VAL A 92 -11.49 -2.69 -0.98
C VAL A 92 -12.44 -2.02 -1.97
N HIS A 93 -13.39 -2.77 -2.51
CA HIS A 93 -14.48 -2.24 -3.32
C HIS A 93 -15.17 -1.03 -2.65
N PRO A 94 -15.50 0.05 -3.39
CA PRO A 94 -15.37 0.23 -4.84
C PRO A 94 -14.00 0.74 -5.31
N PHE A 95 -13.02 0.87 -4.41
CA PHE A 95 -11.70 1.43 -4.68
C PHE A 95 -10.60 0.35 -4.75
N ALA A 96 -10.96 -0.89 -5.08
CA ALA A 96 -9.98 -1.94 -5.32
C ALA A 96 -8.97 -1.52 -6.42
N LEU A 97 -7.78 -2.10 -6.40
CA LEU A 97 -6.82 -1.91 -7.48
C LEU A 97 -7.37 -2.48 -8.79
N SER A 98 -7.01 -1.81 -9.90
CA SER A 98 -7.16 -2.42 -11.21
C SER A 98 -6.19 -3.60 -11.36
N HIS A 99 -6.41 -4.44 -12.36
CA HIS A 99 -5.49 -5.53 -12.66
C HIS A 99 -4.07 -5.01 -12.97
N GLU A 100 -3.97 -3.93 -13.76
CA GLU A 100 -2.72 -3.28 -14.13
C GLU A 100 -1.99 -2.70 -12.91
N ASP A 101 -2.70 -1.94 -12.05
CA ASP A 101 -2.08 -1.40 -10.83
C ASP A 101 -1.63 -2.52 -9.86
N ALA A 102 -2.36 -3.64 -9.81
CA ALA A 102 -2.00 -4.76 -8.96
C ALA A 102 -0.74 -5.49 -9.45
N GLU A 103 -0.59 -5.68 -10.75
CA GLU A 103 0.63 -6.23 -11.35
C GLU A 103 1.82 -5.28 -11.18
N GLU A 104 1.61 -3.97 -11.39
CA GLU A 104 2.62 -2.95 -11.17
C GLU A 104 3.09 -2.94 -9.71
N LEU A 105 2.15 -2.95 -8.75
CA LEU A 105 2.47 -2.99 -7.33
C LEU A 105 3.25 -4.25 -6.96
N LEU A 106 2.87 -5.42 -7.49
CA LEU A 106 3.59 -6.66 -7.26
C LEU A 106 5.06 -6.57 -7.70
N ASN A 107 5.32 -5.98 -8.88
CA ASN A 107 6.67 -5.81 -9.41
C ASN A 107 7.51 -4.84 -8.55
N LEU A 108 6.89 -3.76 -8.07
CA LEU A 108 7.54 -2.80 -7.17
C LEU A 108 7.89 -3.46 -5.83
N VAL A 109 6.96 -4.20 -5.24
CA VAL A 109 7.18 -4.93 -3.98
C VAL A 109 8.26 -6.00 -4.14
N GLU A 110 8.30 -6.72 -5.27
CA GLU A 110 9.36 -7.69 -5.53
C GLU A 110 10.75 -7.04 -5.54
N THR A 111 10.86 -5.84 -6.11
CA THR A 111 12.10 -5.07 -6.11
C THR A 111 12.48 -4.64 -4.68
N ILE A 112 11.52 -4.15 -3.90
CA ILE A 112 11.74 -3.74 -2.51
C ILE A 112 12.18 -4.94 -1.65
N VAL A 113 11.50 -6.09 -1.79
CA VAL A 113 11.84 -7.30 -1.03
C VAL A 113 13.24 -7.81 -1.35
N ALA A 114 13.64 -7.76 -2.63
CA ALA A 114 14.98 -8.18 -3.03
C ALA A 114 16.10 -7.31 -2.43
N ASP A 115 15.82 -6.04 -2.17
CA ASP A 115 16.78 -5.07 -1.59
C ASP A 115 16.78 -5.11 -0.06
N GLU A 116 15.60 -5.04 0.56
CA GLU A 116 15.42 -4.89 2.01
C GLU A 116 15.41 -6.22 2.77
N PHE A 117 15.03 -7.32 2.11
CA PHE A 117 14.90 -8.65 2.72
C PHE A 117 15.49 -9.76 1.83
N PRO A 118 16.78 -9.68 1.45
CA PRO A 118 17.40 -10.65 0.54
C PRO A 118 17.40 -12.10 1.07
N GLU A 119 17.20 -12.29 2.37
CA GLU A 119 17.10 -13.59 3.01
C GLU A 119 15.71 -14.24 2.93
N LEU A 120 14.65 -13.48 2.60
CA LEU A 120 13.29 -14.02 2.55
C LEU A 120 13.10 -14.87 1.29
N PRO A 121 12.86 -16.19 1.41
CA PRO A 121 12.62 -17.03 0.25
C PRO A 121 11.20 -16.81 -0.29
N TYR A 122 11.05 -16.90 -1.61
CA TYR A 122 9.73 -17.05 -2.22
C TYR A 122 9.02 -18.29 -1.66
N ASP A 123 7.79 -18.12 -1.16
CA ASP A 123 6.94 -19.21 -0.70
C ASP A 123 5.87 -19.55 -1.74
N PRO A 124 6.00 -20.67 -2.48
CA PRO A 124 5.01 -21.07 -3.49
C PRO A 124 3.64 -21.42 -2.88
N LYS A 125 3.54 -21.60 -1.56
CA LYS A 125 2.27 -21.84 -0.86
C LYS A 125 1.58 -20.55 -0.44
N ALA A 126 2.26 -19.41 -0.50
CA ALA A 126 1.69 -18.10 -0.23
C ALA A 126 0.94 -17.62 -1.48
N THR A 127 -0.25 -18.18 -1.71
CA THR A 127 -1.13 -17.81 -2.81
C THR A 127 -2.59 -17.94 -2.39
N MET A 128 -3.47 -17.09 -2.92
CA MET A 128 -4.93 -17.20 -2.77
C MET A 128 -5.59 -18.06 -3.88
N GLY A 129 -4.78 -18.68 -4.73
CA GLY A 129 -5.25 -19.52 -5.84
C GLY A 129 -5.20 -18.82 -7.20
N PRO A 130 -5.60 -19.52 -8.28
CA PRO A 130 -5.30 -19.11 -9.65
C PRO A 130 -6.05 -17.87 -10.14
N ASN A 131 -7.12 -17.45 -9.45
CA ASN A 131 -7.93 -16.28 -9.83
C ASN A 131 -7.54 -15.02 -9.02
N SER A 132 -6.29 -14.97 -8.56
CA SER A 132 -5.73 -13.86 -7.78
C SER A 132 -4.32 -13.55 -8.26
N ILE A 133 -3.92 -12.30 -8.12
CA ILE A 133 -2.51 -11.92 -8.21
C ILE A 133 -1.96 -12.06 -6.80
N SER A 134 -1.15 -13.09 -6.53
CA SER A 134 -0.61 -13.30 -5.17
C SER A 134 0.83 -13.81 -5.18
N LYS A 135 1.63 -13.29 -4.25
CA LYS A 135 3.03 -13.68 -4.05
C LYS A 135 3.43 -13.40 -2.61
N GLY A 136 4.19 -14.31 -2.01
CA GLY A 136 4.76 -14.12 -0.68
C GLY A 136 6.22 -14.49 -0.61
N TRP A 137 6.96 -13.77 0.22
CA TRP A 137 8.34 -14.02 0.59
C TRP A 137 8.37 -14.20 2.11
N MET A 138 8.45 -15.45 2.56
CA MET A 138 8.09 -15.80 3.92
C MET A 138 9.08 -16.78 4.54
N GLN A 139 9.40 -16.57 5.81
CA GLN A 139 10.13 -17.53 6.63
C GLN A 139 9.21 -18.09 7.72
N GLY A 140 9.51 -19.32 8.17
CA GLY A 140 8.69 -20.04 9.15
C GLY A 140 7.62 -20.91 8.49
N SER A 141 7.03 -21.82 9.28
CA SER A 141 5.98 -22.72 8.79
C SER A 141 4.63 -22.00 8.69
N SER A 142 3.77 -22.46 7.78
CA SER A 142 2.40 -21.97 7.69
C SER A 142 1.68 -22.05 9.03
N PHE A 143 0.95 -20.98 9.38
CA PHE A 143 0.21 -20.84 10.63
C PHE A 143 1.07 -20.84 11.91
N SER A 144 2.40 -20.75 11.79
CA SER A 144 3.28 -20.56 12.94
C SER A 144 3.24 -19.11 13.44
N PRO A 145 3.25 -18.86 14.76
CA PRO A 145 3.45 -17.51 15.30
C PRO A 145 4.81 -16.91 14.94
N ASP A 146 5.78 -17.75 14.55
CA ASP A 146 7.11 -17.31 14.11
C ASP A 146 7.16 -17.05 12.59
N ARG A 147 6.02 -17.20 11.89
CA ARG A 147 5.96 -16.92 10.46
C ARG A 147 5.99 -15.42 10.24
N TRP A 148 6.95 -14.97 9.43
CA TRP A 148 7.15 -13.56 9.13
C TRP A 148 7.56 -13.37 7.67
N GLY A 149 7.45 -12.15 7.18
CA GLY A 149 7.81 -11.78 5.82
C GLY A 149 6.79 -10.89 5.13
N VAL A 150 6.90 -10.80 3.81
CA VAL A 150 6.07 -9.93 2.97
C VAL A 150 5.11 -10.77 2.14
N PHE A 151 3.86 -10.33 2.08
CA PHE A 151 2.86 -10.96 1.23
C PHE A 151 2.01 -9.92 0.52
N PHE A 152 1.77 -10.15 -0.76
CA PHE A 152 0.84 -9.40 -1.56
C PHE A 152 -0.23 -10.31 -2.13
N THR A 153 -1.47 -9.83 -2.10
CA THR A 153 -2.59 -10.42 -2.83
C THR A 153 -3.52 -9.34 -3.39
N ALA A 154 -4.09 -9.59 -4.56
CA ALA A 154 -5.14 -8.78 -5.15
C ALA A 154 -6.15 -9.65 -5.93
N THR A 155 -7.41 -9.25 -5.87
CA THR A 155 -8.56 -9.89 -6.52
C THR A 155 -9.34 -8.87 -7.36
N PRO A 156 -8.72 -8.25 -8.38
CA PRO A 156 -9.32 -7.12 -9.12
C PRO A 156 -10.67 -7.47 -9.76
N ASP A 157 -10.85 -8.72 -10.21
CA ASP A 157 -11.98 -9.16 -11.03
C ASP A 157 -13.13 -9.83 -10.24
N TRP A 158 -13.18 -9.63 -8.91
CA TRP A 158 -14.15 -10.30 -8.02
C TRP A 158 -15.41 -9.46 -7.72
N GLY A 159 -15.66 -8.39 -8.48
CA GLY A 159 -16.83 -7.52 -8.33
C GLY A 159 -16.87 -6.82 -6.98
N GLU A 160 -17.97 -6.95 -6.24
CA GLU A 160 -18.09 -6.35 -4.89
C GLU A 160 -17.12 -6.95 -3.87
N SER A 161 -16.52 -8.10 -4.16
CA SER A 161 -15.49 -8.74 -3.35
C SER A 161 -14.06 -8.41 -3.80
N SER A 162 -13.89 -7.47 -4.73
CA SER A 162 -12.57 -7.04 -5.16
C SER A 162 -11.84 -6.27 -4.07
N GLY A 163 -10.54 -6.53 -3.95
CA GLY A 163 -9.66 -5.84 -3.02
C GLY A 163 -8.20 -6.24 -3.19
N SER A 164 -7.34 -5.68 -2.36
CA SER A 164 -5.94 -6.08 -2.25
C SER A 164 -5.44 -5.95 -0.82
N SER A 165 -4.39 -6.70 -0.51
CA SER A 165 -3.68 -6.63 0.76
C SER A 165 -2.19 -6.81 0.51
N LEU A 166 -1.41 -5.80 0.88
CA LEU A 166 0.04 -5.85 0.98
C LEU A 166 0.39 -5.78 2.47
N PHE A 167 1.06 -6.79 3.01
CA PHE A 167 1.48 -6.76 4.41
C PHE A 167 2.93 -7.18 4.62
N LEU A 168 3.50 -6.66 5.71
CA LEU A 168 4.77 -7.06 6.28
C LEU A 168 4.52 -7.50 7.72
N ALA A 169 4.68 -8.80 7.96
CA ALA A 169 4.61 -9.40 9.29
C ALA A 169 6.02 -9.44 9.90
N SER A 170 6.15 -8.96 11.13
CA SER A 170 7.39 -8.98 11.90
C SER A 170 7.50 -10.28 12.71
N PRO A 171 8.71 -10.83 12.87
CA PRO A 171 8.93 -11.96 13.76
C PRO A 171 8.61 -11.55 15.20
N ARG A 172 7.78 -12.36 15.88
CA ARG A 172 7.49 -12.12 17.30
C ARG A 172 8.80 -12.18 18.10
N HIS A 173 9.10 -11.14 18.85
CA HIS A 173 10.24 -11.17 19.74
C HIS A 173 9.89 -12.01 20.97
N LYS A 174 10.83 -12.83 21.45
CA LYS A 174 10.61 -13.67 22.64
C LYS A 174 10.14 -12.88 23.88
N ALA A 175 10.44 -11.59 23.95
CA ALA A 175 10.00 -10.72 25.05
C ALA A 175 8.49 -10.44 25.06
N ASP A 176 7.79 -10.62 23.94
CA ASP A 176 6.33 -10.45 23.84
C ASP A 176 5.56 -11.70 24.25
N LEU A 177 6.26 -12.83 24.38
CA LEU A 177 5.75 -14.04 25.02
C LEU A 177 6.10 -13.92 26.50
N GLY A 178 5.25 -13.26 27.28
CA GLY A 178 5.40 -13.25 28.74
C GLY A 178 5.72 -14.66 29.24
N ASP A 179 6.83 -14.78 29.96
CA ASP A 179 7.28 -16.05 30.56
C ASP A 179 6.09 -16.66 31.33
N ASN A 180 5.56 -17.77 30.80
CA ASN A 180 4.63 -18.65 31.51
C ASN A 180 5.43 -19.70 32.27
#